data_AF-A0A427B463-F1
#
_entry.id   AF-A0A427B463-F1
#
_cell.length_a   1.000
_cell.length_b   1.000
_cell.length_c   1.000
_cell.angle_alpha   90.00
_cell.angle_beta   90.00
_cell.angle_gamma   90.00
#
_symmetry.space_group_name_H-M   'P 1'
#
loop_
_entity.id
_entity.type
_entity.pdbx_description
1 polymer ?
#
loop_
_entity_poly.entity_id
_entity_poly.type
_entity_poly.pdbx_seq_one_letter_code
_entity_poly.pdbx_strand_id
1 'polypeptide(L)'
;MRRPQQPTTAPDPESEGALRASPTPPRLNYLRPLTAFLLLASLLAVGAVLYRAQRSLSIDSFRAAARAGSVGAASEGFENDTFPSSSGSKDKLLHGLLAAGFDEQSCLSRYHSALSWKESPHLPSPYLLEKLRNYEALHKKCGPNTELYKKSVEQLKSGHGSQSTECKYVVWVSYSGLGNRILSIASSFLYALLTNKVLLIDRGSDMDDLFCEPFPESSWLLPLDFPITKFGTFDIKTPESYGNMLKNKAISYSVDGTSPQSQPAYIYLHLSHDYGDRDKLFFCEDDQKFLRNVPWLLLRSNNYFVPSLFLIPAYEEELRQLFPEADTVFHHLGRYLFHPTNSVWGLITRYYQSYLAKADERVGIQIRVFEADTGPFQYVLDQILACSQKEKVLPDVSGQETVVSTPNVKSKAVLLTSLNNGYFEKIRNMYWEQPTATGEIISVHQPSHEGYQQTGKQMHNMKALAEMYLLSLTDVLVTSAWSTFGYVAQGLGGLQPWILYKPDNQTAPDPPCRRAMSIEPCFHAPPFYDCKAKKGIDTGALVPHVRHCEDMSWGLKLVNQA
;
A
#
# COMPACT_ATOMS: atom_id res chain seq x y z
N MET A 1 46.37 -4.30 -13.88
CA MET A 1 46.30 -4.35 -12.41
C MET A 1 45.81 -3.02 -11.86
N ARG A 2 44.53 -2.96 -11.47
CA ARG A 2 43.91 -1.97 -10.57
C ARG A 2 42.61 -2.63 -10.08
N ARG A 3 42.46 -2.78 -8.76
CA ARG A 3 41.28 -3.37 -8.09
C ARG A 3 40.08 -2.41 -8.24
N PRO A 4 38.84 -2.90 -8.46
CA PRO A 4 37.66 -2.10 -8.24
C PRO A 4 37.26 -2.09 -6.75
N GLN A 5 36.94 -0.91 -6.24
CA GLN A 5 36.44 -0.66 -4.89
C GLN A 5 34.97 -1.09 -4.75
N GLN A 6 34.66 -1.67 -3.60
CA GLN A 6 33.33 -2.06 -3.13
C GLN A 6 32.51 -0.83 -2.71
N PRO A 7 31.18 -0.78 -2.93
CA PRO A 7 30.34 0.26 -2.35
C PRO A 7 30.09 -0.02 -0.86
N THR A 8 30.38 0.98 -0.03
CA THR A 8 30.08 1.06 1.39
C THR A 8 28.58 1.21 1.64
N THR A 9 28.06 0.38 2.54
CA THR A 9 26.72 0.43 3.15
C THR A 9 26.48 1.75 3.89
N ALA A 10 25.37 2.43 3.59
CA ALA A 10 24.84 3.52 4.41
C ALA A 10 24.19 2.95 5.69
N PRO A 11 24.32 3.62 6.86
CA PRO A 11 23.69 3.15 8.10
C PRO A 11 22.27 3.70 8.29
N ASP A 12 21.38 2.84 8.78
CA ASP A 12 20.04 3.19 9.30
C ASP A 12 20.14 3.94 10.64
N PRO A 13 19.24 4.90 10.92
CA PRO A 13 19.10 5.53 12.22
C PRO A 13 17.96 4.88 12.99
N GLU A 14 18.21 3.81 13.73
CA GLU A 14 17.42 3.41 14.91
C GLU A 14 18.09 2.20 15.59
N SER A 15 19.03 2.47 16.50
CA SER A 15 19.41 1.50 17.53
C SER A 15 19.77 2.21 18.83
N GLU A 16 19.12 1.78 19.90
CA GLU A 16 19.21 2.25 21.27
C GLU A 16 20.66 2.44 21.76
N GLY A 17 20.98 3.65 22.18
CA GLY A 17 22.26 3.99 22.80
C GLY A 17 22.28 3.69 24.29
N ALA A 18 23.06 2.69 24.68
CA ALA A 18 23.44 2.43 26.07
C ALA A 18 24.33 3.57 26.62
N LEU A 19 23.98 4.05 27.82
CA LEU A 19 24.67 5.11 28.56
C LEU A 19 26.17 4.85 28.76
N ARG A 20 27.01 5.85 28.44
CA ARG A 20 28.28 6.12 29.15
C ARG A 20 28.38 7.60 29.51
N ALA A 21 28.76 7.81 30.76
CA ALA A 21 28.76 9.07 31.50
C ALA A 21 29.86 10.05 31.08
N SER A 22 29.55 11.35 31.19
CA SER A 22 30.50 12.47 31.36
C SER A 22 29.72 13.70 31.93
N PRO A 23 30.38 14.79 32.40
CA PRO A 23 30.45 15.16 33.81
C PRO A 23 29.46 16.26 34.24
N THR A 24 29.31 16.37 35.57
CA THR A 24 28.44 17.30 36.34
C THR A 24 28.48 18.78 35.94
N PRO A 25 27.32 19.48 35.90
CA PRO A 25 27.24 20.94 35.94
C PRO A 25 27.00 21.47 37.38
N PRO A 26 27.17 22.78 37.65
CA PRO A 26 27.27 23.31 39.01
C PRO A 26 25.91 23.47 39.71
N ARG A 27 25.99 23.48 41.04
CA ARG A 27 24.89 23.49 42.03
C ARG A 27 23.91 24.66 41.81
N LEU A 28 22.63 24.33 41.69
CA LEU A 28 21.49 25.25 41.81
C LEU A 28 20.77 25.00 43.14
N ASN A 29 20.43 26.08 43.84
CA ASN A 29 19.91 26.09 45.21
C ASN A 29 18.59 25.30 45.38
N TYR A 30 18.52 24.54 46.48
CA TYR A 30 17.37 23.73 46.89
C TYR A 30 16.11 24.59 47.13
N LEU A 31 15.09 24.47 46.26
CA LEU A 31 13.71 24.58 46.71
C LEU A 31 13.31 23.26 47.37
N ARG A 32 12.68 23.35 48.56
CA ARG A 32 12.36 22.21 49.44
C ARG A 32 11.53 21.14 48.70
N PRO A 33 11.86 19.84 48.80
CA PRO A 33 11.22 18.76 48.05
C PRO A 33 9.71 18.61 48.31
N LEU A 34 9.20 19.16 49.42
CA LEU A 34 7.78 19.13 49.75
C LEU A 34 6.92 20.00 48.81
N THR A 35 7.41 21.13 48.32
CA THR A 35 6.62 22.04 47.47
C THR A 35 6.50 21.54 46.04
N ALA A 36 7.55 20.92 45.52
CA ALA A 36 7.54 20.27 44.21
C ALA A 36 6.56 19.07 44.18
N PHE A 37 6.49 18.30 45.25
CA PHE A 37 5.58 17.15 45.35
C PHE A 37 4.10 17.60 45.40
N LEU A 38 3.80 18.67 46.13
CA LEU A 38 2.45 19.24 46.21
C LEU A 38 2.00 19.87 44.88
N LEU A 39 2.91 20.50 44.13
CA LEU A 39 2.62 21.03 42.79
C LEU A 39 2.38 19.89 41.77
N LEU A 40 3.14 18.81 41.85
CA LEU A 40 2.95 17.66 40.96
C LEU A 40 1.63 16.91 41.26
N ALA A 41 1.29 16.74 42.54
CA ALA A 41 0.04 16.11 42.96
C ALA A 41 -1.20 16.93 42.56
N SER A 42 -1.12 18.26 42.66
CA SER A 42 -2.21 19.15 42.22
C SER A 42 -2.37 19.17 40.69
N LEU A 43 -1.27 19.15 39.92
CA LEU A 43 -1.34 19.01 38.45
C LEU A 43 -1.94 17.66 38.02
N LEU A 44 -1.61 16.56 38.70
CA LEU A 44 -2.19 15.24 38.44
C LEU A 44 -3.69 15.19 38.79
N ALA A 45 -4.11 15.84 39.88
CA ALA A 45 -5.52 15.94 40.25
C ALA A 45 -6.32 16.75 39.23
N VAL A 46 -5.79 17.89 38.77
CA VAL A 46 -6.41 18.71 37.72
C VAL A 46 -6.49 17.94 36.40
N GLY A 47 -5.42 17.22 36.02
CA GLY A 47 -5.42 16.34 34.85
C GLY A 47 -6.47 15.23 34.93
N ALA A 48 -6.66 14.61 36.10
CA ALA A 48 -7.67 13.59 36.31
C ALA A 48 -9.11 14.15 36.26
N VAL A 49 -9.32 15.37 36.75
CA VAL A 49 -10.62 16.07 36.68
C VAL A 49 -10.94 16.47 35.23
N LEU A 50 -9.96 17.01 34.49
CA LEU A 50 -10.11 17.35 33.08
C LEU A 50 -10.35 16.10 32.22
N TYR A 51 -9.66 15.00 32.49
CA TYR A 51 -9.86 13.73 31.80
C TYR A 51 -11.27 13.15 32.06
N ARG A 52 -11.78 13.24 33.30
CA ARG A 52 -13.16 12.83 33.63
C ARG A 52 -14.21 13.75 33.01
N ALA A 53 -13.95 15.06 32.95
CA ALA A 53 -14.82 16.02 32.28
C ALA A 53 -14.88 15.76 30.77
N GLN A 54 -13.74 15.51 30.12
CA GLN A 54 -13.66 15.22 28.68
C GLN A 54 -14.33 13.88 28.33
N ARG A 55 -14.24 12.88 29.20
CA ARG A 55 -14.90 11.58 29.02
C ARG A 55 -16.43 11.65 29.25
N SER A 56 -16.90 12.49 30.17
CA SER A 56 -18.34 12.72 30.37
C SER A 56 -18.97 13.53 29.23
N LEU A 57 -18.30 14.60 28.78
CA LEU A 57 -18.71 15.38 27.59
C LEU A 57 -18.77 14.53 26.31
N SER A 58 -17.83 13.58 26.15
CA SER A 58 -17.83 12.65 25.01
C SER A 58 -19.00 11.66 25.07
N ILE A 59 -19.25 11.02 26.23
CA ILE A 59 -20.33 10.03 26.37
C ILE A 59 -21.72 10.66 26.26
N ASP A 60 -21.93 11.86 26.81
CA ASP A 60 -23.22 12.54 26.72
C ASP A 60 -23.48 13.11 25.32
N SER A 61 -22.44 13.55 24.59
CA SER A 61 -22.56 13.91 23.16
C SER A 61 -22.91 12.70 22.29
N PHE A 62 -22.34 11.52 22.58
CA PHE A 62 -22.69 10.28 21.87
C PHE A 62 -24.14 9.82 22.16
N ARG A 63 -24.64 9.98 23.40
CA ARG A 63 -26.03 9.68 23.75
C ARG A 63 -27.03 10.68 23.19
N ALA A 64 -26.66 11.96 23.10
CA ALA A 64 -27.47 12.99 22.45
C ALA A 64 -27.57 12.76 20.93
N ALA A 65 -26.46 12.39 20.27
CA ALA A 65 -26.46 12.02 18.85
C ALA A 65 -27.27 10.73 18.57
N ALA A 66 -27.20 9.75 19.48
CA ALA A 66 -27.98 8.50 19.36
C ALA A 66 -29.49 8.69 19.65
N ARG A 67 -29.88 9.68 20.46
CA ARG A 67 -31.30 10.00 20.73
C ARG A 67 -31.90 10.97 19.72
N ALA A 68 -31.11 11.84 19.11
CA ALA A 68 -31.56 12.73 18.03
C ALA A 68 -31.83 11.99 16.70
N GLY A 69 -31.36 10.75 16.55
CA GLY A 69 -31.60 9.90 15.37
C GLY A 69 -32.86 9.03 15.41
N SER A 70 -33.73 9.16 16.43
CA SER A 70 -34.92 8.33 16.56
C SER A 70 -36.13 9.12 17.08
N VAL A 71 -36.72 9.94 16.21
CA VAL A 71 -38.10 10.44 16.38
C VAL A 71 -38.76 10.60 15.01
N GLY A 72 -39.81 9.79 14.77
CA GLY A 72 -40.96 10.17 13.95
C GLY A 72 -40.83 10.06 12.43
N ALA A 73 -41.20 8.90 11.89
CA ALA A 73 -41.61 8.76 10.50
C ALA A 73 -42.90 9.57 10.25
N ALA A 74 -42.86 10.48 9.28
CA ALA A 74 -44.02 10.98 8.57
C ALA A 74 -43.68 10.92 7.08
N SER A 75 -44.52 10.20 6.34
CA SER A 75 -44.39 9.90 4.92
C SER A 75 -44.71 11.12 4.06
N GLU A 76 -43.71 11.75 3.45
CA GLU A 76 -43.89 12.50 2.21
C GLU A 76 -42.70 12.22 1.30
N GLY A 77 -43.01 11.82 0.06
CA GLY A 77 -42.08 11.22 -0.88
C GLY A 77 -40.91 12.13 -1.23
N PHE A 78 -39.70 11.68 -0.89
CA PHE A 78 -38.49 12.14 -1.57
C PHE A 78 -38.29 11.26 -2.79
N GLU A 79 -38.42 11.88 -3.96
CA GLU A 79 -38.02 11.30 -5.24
C GLU A 79 -36.58 10.80 -5.13
N ASN A 80 -36.38 9.55 -5.55
CA ASN A 80 -35.07 8.98 -5.81
C ASN A 80 -34.39 9.80 -6.92
N ASP A 81 -33.57 10.76 -6.55
CA ASP A 81 -32.51 11.28 -7.42
C ASP A 81 -31.46 10.18 -7.58
N THR A 82 -31.85 9.26 -8.45
CA THR A 82 -31.04 8.21 -9.04
C THR A 82 -29.90 8.90 -9.77
N PHE A 83 -28.69 8.35 -9.62
CA PHE A 83 -27.48 8.70 -10.38
C PHE A 83 -27.83 9.18 -11.80
N PRO A 84 -27.22 10.26 -12.32
CA PRO A 84 -27.51 10.70 -13.68
C PRO A 84 -27.24 9.54 -14.63
N SER A 85 -28.32 9.01 -15.22
CA SER A 85 -28.30 7.94 -16.19
C SER A 85 -27.79 8.50 -17.51
N SER A 86 -26.47 8.64 -17.63
CA SER A 86 -25.83 8.75 -18.94
C SER A 86 -25.75 7.35 -19.53
N SER A 87 -26.56 7.11 -20.56
CA SER A 87 -26.51 6.03 -21.57
C SER A 87 -25.42 4.95 -21.39
N GLY A 88 -25.85 3.74 -21.00
CA GLY A 88 -25.04 2.51 -20.90
C GLY A 88 -24.88 2.08 -19.44
N SER A 89 -25.41 0.90 -19.05
CA SER A 89 -25.20 0.36 -17.71
C SER A 89 -23.69 0.14 -17.50
N LYS A 90 -23.03 1.03 -16.74
CA LYS A 90 -21.61 0.88 -16.41
C LYS A 90 -21.36 -0.50 -15.79
N ASP A 91 -20.31 -1.16 -16.24
CA ASP A 91 -19.97 -2.52 -15.81
C ASP A 91 -19.45 -2.53 -14.36
N LYS A 92 -20.26 -3.05 -13.44
CA LYS A 92 -19.91 -3.20 -12.03
C LYS A 92 -18.90 -4.33 -11.76
N LEU A 93 -18.64 -5.20 -12.74
CA LEU A 93 -17.76 -6.36 -12.61
C LEU A 93 -16.36 -6.13 -13.19
N LEU A 94 -16.07 -4.90 -13.65
CA LEU A 94 -14.75 -4.52 -14.17
C LEU A 94 -14.29 -5.43 -15.32
N HIS A 95 -15.15 -5.58 -16.33
CA HIS A 95 -14.96 -6.46 -17.49
C HIS A 95 -14.72 -7.92 -17.10
N GLY A 96 -15.46 -8.39 -16.09
CA GLY A 96 -15.40 -9.76 -15.59
C GLY A 96 -14.26 -10.02 -14.59
N LEU A 97 -13.44 -9.02 -14.25
CA LEU A 97 -12.41 -9.15 -13.21
C LEU A 97 -13.00 -9.60 -11.88
N LEU A 98 -14.15 -9.03 -11.49
CA LEU A 98 -14.86 -9.39 -10.27
C LEU A 98 -15.88 -10.51 -10.52
N ALA A 99 -15.93 -11.47 -9.60
CA ALA A 99 -17.00 -12.47 -9.58
C ALA A 99 -18.33 -11.84 -9.10
N ALA A 100 -19.44 -12.32 -9.68
CA ALA A 100 -20.77 -12.05 -9.17
C ALA A 100 -21.07 -12.92 -7.93
N GLY A 101 -22.12 -12.59 -7.18
CA GLY A 101 -22.63 -13.44 -6.09
C GLY A 101 -22.18 -13.06 -4.68
N PHE A 102 -21.40 -11.99 -4.52
CA PHE A 102 -21.20 -11.40 -3.19
C PHE A 102 -22.47 -10.68 -2.73
N ASP A 103 -22.74 -10.73 -1.42
CA ASP A 103 -23.77 -9.90 -0.81
C ASP A 103 -23.36 -8.42 -0.89
N GLU A 104 -24.07 -7.64 -1.71
CA GLU A 104 -23.73 -6.24 -1.98
C GLU A 104 -23.78 -5.39 -0.71
N GLN A 105 -24.65 -5.74 0.26
CA GLN A 105 -24.80 -4.98 1.49
C GLN A 105 -23.63 -5.18 2.46
N SER A 106 -23.05 -6.38 2.53
CA SER A 106 -21.87 -6.66 3.35
C SER A 106 -20.62 -5.87 2.94
N CYS A 107 -20.51 -5.54 1.65
CA CYS A 107 -19.37 -4.80 1.10
C CYS A 107 -19.79 -3.94 -0.10
N LEU A 108 -20.31 -2.75 0.19
CA LEU A 108 -20.82 -1.80 -0.81
C LEU A 108 -19.75 -1.39 -1.83
N SER A 109 -18.51 -1.23 -1.36
CA SER A 109 -17.40 -0.77 -2.21
C SER A 109 -17.12 -1.71 -3.37
N ARG A 110 -17.39 -3.01 -3.25
CA ARG A 110 -17.03 -4.02 -4.26
C ARG A 110 -17.56 -3.69 -5.64
N TYR A 111 -18.84 -3.34 -5.71
CA TYR A 111 -19.52 -3.03 -6.97
C TYR A 111 -19.68 -1.52 -7.18
N HIS A 112 -19.69 -0.72 -6.11
CA HIS A 112 -19.84 0.74 -6.24
C HIS A 112 -18.53 1.47 -6.59
N SER A 113 -17.36 0.91 -6.25
CA SER A 113 -16.08 1.51 -6.63
C SER A 113 -15.88 1.48 -8.15
N ALA A 114 -16.27 0.38 -8.79
CA ALA A 114 -16.27 0.20 -10.24
C ALA A 114 -17.04 1.30 -10.97
N LEU A 115 -18.15 1.77 -10.39
CA LEU A 115 -19.00 2.82 -10.96
C LEU A 115 -18.43 4.23 -10.73
N SER A 116 -17.61 4.39 -9.69
CA SER A 116 -16.99 5.65 -9.28
C SER A 116 -15.71 5.97 -10.05
N TRP A 117 -14.92 4.94 -10.42
CA TRP A 117 -13.76 5.13 -11.27
C TRP A 117 -14.17 5.54 -12.68
N LYS A 118 -13.27 6.28 -13.35
CA LYS A 118 -13.34 6.43 -14.80
C LYS A 118 -13.13 5.07 -15.46
N GLU A 119 -13.72 4.89 -16.64
CA GLU A 119 -13.51 3.70 -17.44
C GLU A 119 -12.00 3.56 -17.72
N SER A 120 -11.44 2.39 -17.36
CA SER A 120 -10.02 2.13 -17.53
C SER A 120 -9.79 1.63 -18.96
N PRO A 121 -8.79 2.17 -19.69
CA PRO A 121 -8.43 1.63 -20.99
C PRO A 121 -7.76 0.25 -20.88
N HIS A 122 -7.28 -0.12 -19.69
CA HIS A 122 -6.60 -1.39 -19.43
C HIS A 122 -7.63 -2.47 -19.12
N LEU A 123 -7.88 -3.35 -20.10
CA LEU A 123 -8.83 -4.45 -19.98
C LEU A 123 -8.11 -5.72 -19.49
N PRO A 124 -8.66 -6.46 -18.52
CA PRO A 124 -8.07 -7.71 -18.09
C PRO A 124 -8.11 -8.75 -19.22
N SER A 125 -7.04 -9.53 -19.37
CA SER A 125 -7.00 -10.59 -20.39
C SER A 125 -7.99 -11.72 -20.05
N PRO A 126 -8.60 -12.39 -21.05
CA PRO A 126 -9.44 -13.56 -20.78
C PRO A 126 -8.72 -14.66 -19.97
N TYR A 127 -7.41 -14.82 -20.19
CA TYR A 127 -6.59 -15.79 -19.45
C TYR A 127 -6.47 -15.42 -17.96
N LEU A 128 -6.29 -14.13 -17.64
CA LEU A 128 -6.32 -13.66 -16.26
C LEU A 128 -7.69 -13.92 -15.61
N LEU A 129 -8.79 -13.65 -16.32
CA LEU A 129 -10.13 -13.90 -15.80
C LEU A 129 -10.33 -15.38 -15.46
N GLU A 130 -9.96 -16.28 -16.38
CA GLU A 130 -10.01 -17.72 -16.16
C GLU A 130 -9.12 -18.14 -14.97
N LYS A 131 -7.90 -17.60 -14.88
CA LYS A 131 -6.97 -17.87 -13.78
C LYS A 131 -7.56 -17.48 -12.43
N LEU A 132 -8.22 -16.33 -12.34
CA LEU A 132 -8.87 -15.87 -11.11
C LEU A 132 -10.04 -16.77 -10.71
N ARG A 133 -10.90 -17.17 -11.65
CA ARG A 133 -12.01 -18.11 -11.38
C ARG A 133 -11.48 -19.47 -10.91
N ASN A 134 -10.42 -19.98 -11.54
CA ASN A 134 -9.76 -21.21 -11.12
C ASN A 134 -9.12 -21.08 -9.72
N TYR A 135 -8.54 -19.93 -9.41
CA TYR A 135 -8.03 -19.64 -8.08
C TYR A 135 -9.14 -19.60 -7.03
N GLU A 136 -10.29 -18.97 -7.32
CA GLU A 136 -11.45 -18.95 -6.42
C GLU A 136 -11.94 -20.39 -6.12
N ALA A 137 -12.00 -21.25 -7.13
CA ALA A 137 -12.35 -22.67 -6.95
C ALA A 137 -11.32 -23.41 -6.08
N LEU A 138 -10.02 -23.15 -6.29
CA LEU A 138 -8.96 -23.68 -5.43
C LEU A 138 -9.10 -23.19 -3.99
N HIS A 139 -9.38 -21.90 -3.80
CA HIS A 139 -9.53 -21.28 -2.48
C HIS A 139 -10.77 -21.80 -1.75
N LYS A 140 -11.90 -21.99 -2.45
CA LYS A 140 -13.09 -22.63 -1.88
C LYS A 140 -12.82 -24.08 -1.43
N LYS A 141 -11.97 -24.80 -2.16
CA LYS A 141 -11.61 -26.20 -1.86
C LYS A 141 -10.60 -26.35 -0.72
N CYS A 142 -9.59 -25.48 -0.70
CA CYS A 142 -8.42 -25.58 0.20
C CYS A 142 -8.36 -24.48 1.28
N GLY A 143 -9.32 -23.56 1.29
CA GLY A 143 -9.34 -22.41 2.17
C GLY A 143 -9.63 -22.77 3.64
N PRO A 144 -9.58 -21.78 4.54
CA PRO A 144 -9.81 -21.97 5.96
C PRO A 144 -11.07 -22.78 6.28
N ASN A 145 -11.02 -23.57 7.35
CA ASN A 145 -12.13 -24.39 7.87
C ASN A 145 -12.59 -25.56 6.99
N THR A 146 -12.05 -25.73 5.77
CA THR A 146 -12.30 -26.92 4.95
C THR A 146 -11.62 -28.17 5.51
N GLU A 147 -12.11 -29.36 5.15
CA GLU A 147 -11.49 -30.63 5.57
C GLU A 147 -10.05 -30.79 5.05
N LEU A 148 -9.78 -30.31 3.83
CA LEU A 148 -8.43 -30.33 3.27
C LEU A 148 -7.49 -29.36 4.00
N TYR A 149 -7.97 -28.17 4.37
CA TYR A 149 -7.20 -27.24 5.20
C TYR A 149 -6.84 -27.85 6.55
N LYS A 150 -7.82 -28.42 7.27
CA LYS A 150 -7.59 -29.08 8.56
C LYS A 150 -6.53 -30.18 8.43
N LYS A 151 -6.62 -31.02 7.38
CA LYS A 151 -5.61 -32.05 7.10
C LYS A 151 -4.23 -31.47 6.84
N SER A 152 -4.12 -30.39 6.07
CA SER A 152 -2.85 -29.69 5.82
C SER A 152 -2.24 -29.07 7.09
N VAL A 153 -3.09 -28.58 8.01
CA VAL A 153 -2.66 -28.06 9.32
C VAL A 153 -2.17 -29.19 10.23
N GLU A 154 -2.82 -30.34 10.26
CA GLU A 154 -2.33 -31.50 11.02
C GLU A 154 -0.98 -32.02 10.49
N GLN A 155 -0.78 -31.99 9.17
CA GLN A 155 0.53 -32.28 8.58
C GLN A 155 1.58 -31.25 8.99
N LEU A 156 1.23 -29.96 9.03
CA LEU A 156 2.13 -28.91 9.51
C LEU A 156 2.56 -29.16 10.97
N LYS A 157 1.62 -29.53 11.85
CA LYS A 157 1.91 -29.87 13.26
C LYS A 157 2.81 -31.09 13.41
N SER A 158 2.74 -32.04 12.49
CA SER A 158 3.61 -33.24 12.50
C SER A 158 5.07 -32.96 12.17
N GLY A 159 5.40 -31.76 11.68
CA GLY A 159 6.77 -31.34 11.36
C GLY A 159 7.37 -31.95 10.09
N HIS A 160 6.64 -32.83 9.38
CA HIS A 160 7.13 -33.49 8.16
C HIS A 160 6.34 -33.00 6.93
N GLY A 161 7.04 -32.50 5.92
CA GLY A 161 6.44 -32.20 4.62
C GLY A 161 6.12 -33.49 3.85
N SER A 162 4.85 -33.68 3.46
CA SER A 162 4.47 -34.76 2.54
C SER A 162 4.58 -34.29 1.10
N GLN A 163 5.21 -35.09 0.24
CA GLN A 163 5.36 -34.80 -1.20
C GLN A 163 4.02 -34.77 -1.96
N SER A 164 2.93 -35.32 -1.37
CA SER A 164 1.61 -35.46 -2.02
C SER A 164 0.51 -34.67 -1.29
N THR A 165 0.78 -33.42 -0.94
CA THR A 165 -0.28 -32.54 -0.43
C THR A 165 -1.10 -31.95 -1.57
N GLU A 166 -2.42 -32.15 -1.49
CA GLU A 166 -3.38 -31.64 -2.47
C GLU A 166 -3.49 -30.11 -2.42
N CYS A 167 -3.28 -29.53 -1.24
CA CYS A 167 -3.31 -28.08 -1.00
C CYS A 167 -1.94 -27.59 -0.51
N LYS A 168 -1.48 -26.50 -1.12
CA LYS A 168 -0.25 -25.79 -0.75
C LYS A 168 -0.59 -24.32 -0.50
N TYR A 169 0.18 -23.66 0.35
CA TYR A 169 -0.19 -22.36 0.90
C TYR A 169 0.97 -21.37 0.87
N VAL A 170 0.63 -20.10 0.66
CA VAL A 170 1.46 -18.94 0.97
C VAL A 170 0.74 -18.16 2.06
N VAL A 171 1.34 -18.06 3.23
CA VAL A 171 0.86 -17.22 4.33
C VAL A 171 1.62 -15.91 4.25
N TRP A 172 0.94 -14.83 3.88
CA TRP A 172 1.50 -13.49 3.98
C TRP A 172 1.45 -13.03 5.45
N VAL A 173 2.58 -12.54 5.96
CA VAL A 173 2.75 -12.12 7.35
C VAL A 173 2.63 -10.59 7.46
N SER A 174 1.77 -10.11 8.37
CA SER A 174 1.50 -8.68 8.53
C SER A 174 2.73 -7.94 9.08
N TYR A 175 3.22 -6.99 8.30
CA TYR A 175 4.40 -6.19 8.63
C TYR A 175 4.40 -4.87 7.84
N SER A 176 4.99 -3.82 8.42
CA SER A 176 5.19 -2.49 7.79
C SER A 176 3.92 -1.63 7.64
N GLY A 177 4.07 -0.46 7.01
CA GLY A 177 3.00 0.50 6.78
C GLY A 177 1.97 0.04 5.75
N LEU A 178 0.79 0.66 5.75
CA LEU A 178 -0.36 0.23 4.93
C LEU A 178 -0.05 0.12 3.42
N GLY A 179 0.62 1.11 2.82
CA GLY A 179 1.00 1.06 1.40
C GLY A 179 1.88 -0.14 1.07
N ASN A 180 2.88 -0.43 1.92
CA ASN A 180 3.74 -1.59 1.77
C ASN A 180 2.98 -2.91 1.89
N ARG A 181 2.00 -2.98 2.82
CA ARG A 181 1.15 -4.17 3.00
C ARG A 181 0.31 -4.45 1.76
N ILE A 182 -0.37 -3.44 1.22
CA ILE A 182 -1.20 -3.59 0.01
C ILE A 182 -0.35 -4.10 -1.17
N LEU A 183 0.82 -3.48 -1.40
CA LEU A 183 1.71 -3.87 -2.49
C LEU A 183 2.31 -5.27 -2.32
N SER A 184 2.73 -5.64 -1.10
CA SER A 184 3.33 -6.95 -0.85
C SER A 184 2.30 -8.07 -0.80
N ILE A 185 1.06 -7.81 -0.41
CA ILE A 185 -0.07 -8.75 -0.56
C ILE A 185 -0.33 -9.01 -2.04
N ALA A 186 -0.42 -7.97 -2.88
CA ALA A 186 -0.63 -8.15 -4.32
C ALA A 186 0.51 -8.96 -4.96
N SER A 187 1.76 -8.69 -4.57
CA SER A 187 2.93 -9.44 -5.02
C SER A 187 2.87 -10.92 -4.58
N SER A 188 2.43 -11.17 -3.34
CA SER A 188 2.28 -12.52 -2.79
C SER A 188 1.13 -13.27 -3.45
N PHE A 189 0.05 -12.57 -3.82
CA PHE A 189 -1.07 -13.13 -4.55
C PHE A 189 -0.66 -13.55 -5.96
N LEU A 190 0.07 -12.70 -6.69
CA LEU A 190 0.63 -13.09 -7.99
C LEU A 190 1.51 -14.33 -7.86
N TYR A 191 2.39 -14.36 -6.86
CA TYR A 191 3.22 -15.54 -6.60
C TYR A 191 2.38 -16.79 -6.30
N ALA A 192 1.27 -16.65 -5.58
CA ALA A 192 0.33 -17.74 -5.32
C ALA A 192 -0.35 -18.25 -6.62
N LEU A 193 -0.73 -17.36 -7.54
CA LEU A 193 -1.25 -17.71 -8.87
C LEU A 193 -0.23 -18.48 -9.72
N LEU A 194 1.03 -18.03 -9.73
CA LEU A 194 2.13 -18.66 -10.48
C LEU A 194 2.51 -20.04 -9.94
N THR A 195 2.36 -20.24 -8.63
CA THR A 195 2.77 -21.48 -7.94
C THR A 195 1.62 -22.42 -7.59
N ASN A 196 0.38 -22.07 -7.96
CA ASN A 196 -0.85 -22.80 -7.64
C ASN A 196 -0.99 -23.07 -6.13
N LYS A 197 -0.84 -22.01 -5.32
CA LYS A 197 -0.96 -22.04 -3.85
C LYS A 197 -2.13 -21.18 -3.41
N VAL A 198 -2.71 -21.52 -2.26
CA VAL A 198 -3.73 -20.71 -1.57
C VAL A 198 -3.04 -19.58 -0.81
N LEU A 199 -3.44 -18.33 -1.04
CA LEU A 199 -3.02 -17.20 -0.23
C LEU A 199 -3.86 -17.13 1.05
N LEU A 200 -3.16 -17.02 2.19
CA LEU A 200 -3.75 -16.70 3.49
C LEU A 200 -3.07 -15.46 4.06
N ILE A 201 -3.85 -14.57 4.66
CA ILE A 201 -3.40 -13.29 5.19
C ILE A 201 -3.40 -13.35 6.71
N ASP A 202 -2.23 -13.19 7.32
CA ASP A 202 -2.15 -12.80 8.72
C ASP A 202 -2.85 -11.45 8.91
N ARG A 203 -3.95 -11.44 9.66
CA ARG A 203 -4.81 -10.26 9.79
C ARG A 203 -4.14 -9.10 10.53
N GLY A 204 -3.07 -9.37 11.27
CA GLY A 204 -2.43 -8.34 12.11
C GLY A 204 -3.44 -7.70 13.06
N SER A 205 -3.42 -6.36 13.12
CA SER A 205 -4.29 -5.59 14.02
C SER A 205 -5.53 -5.00 13.35
N ASP A 206 -5.67 -5.08 12.01
CA ASP A 206 -6.64 -4.24 11.28
C ASP A 206 -7.01 -4.70 9.85
N MET A 207 -6.47 -5.79 9.30
CA MET A 207 -6.73 -6.14 7.89
C MET A 207 -8.22 -6.44 7.61
N ASP A 208 -8.92 -7.05 8.57
CA ASP A 208 -10.36 -7.35 8.52
C ASP A 208 -11.25 -6.12 8.77
N ASP A 209 -10.71 -5.08 9.41
CA ASP A 209 -11.37 -3.78 9.54
C ASP A 209 -11.25 -2.93 8.26
N LEU A 210 -10.18 -3.15 7.48
CA LEU A 210 -9.85 -2.36 6.31
C LEU A 210 -10.45 -2.92 5.02
N PHE A 211 -10.42 -4.23 4.83
CA PHE A 211 -10.78 -4.88 3.57
C PHE A 211 -11.85 -5.96 3.72
N CYS A 212 -12.73 -6.03 2.72
CA CYS A 212 -13.68 -7.13 2.57
C CYS A 212 -13.00 -8.42 2.08
N GLU A 213 -13.69 -9.55 2.20
CA GLU A 213 -13.25 -10.84 1.66
C GLU A 213 -13.17 -10.84 0.12
N PRO A 214 -12.02 -11.07 -0.52
CA PRO A 214 -11.92 -10.98 -1.97
C PRO A 214 -12.41 -12.22 -2.72
N PHE A 215 -12.50 -13.37 -2.05
CA PHE A 215 -12.80 -14.66 -2.69
C PHE A 215 -14.23 -15.13 -2.34
N PRO A 216 -15.05 -15.55 -3.31
CA PRO A 216 -16.42 -15.99 -3.03
C PRO A 216 -16.46 -17.21 -2.10
N GLU A 217 -17.42 -17.21 -1.16
CA GLU A 217 -17.71 -18.34 -0.27
C GLU A 217 -16.51 -18.87 0.56
N SER A 218 -15.48 -18.04 0.76
CA SER A 218 -14.28 -18.39 1.53
C SER A 218 -13.76 -17.17 2.27
N SER A 219 -12.79 -17.39 3.18
CA SER A 219 -12.07 -16.31 3.86
C SER A 219 -10.60 -16.37 3.54
N TRP A 220 -10.01 -15.26 3.09
CA TRP A 220 -8.55 -15.18 2.90
C TRP A 220 -7.79 -15.01 4.22
N LEU A 221 -8.47 -14.76 5.34
CA LEU A 221 -7.82 -14.52 6.62
C LEU A 221 -7.30 -15.83 7.20
N LEU A 222 -6.06 -15.79 7.69
CA LEU A 222 -5.50 -16.89 8.45
C LEU A 222 -6.33 -17.10 9.74
N PRO A 223 -6.75 -18.34 10.04
CA PRO A 223 -7.39 -18.68 11.30
C PRO A 223 -6.52 -18.33 12.51
N LEU A 224 -7.15 -17.83 13.57
CA LEU A 224 -6.45 -17.40 14.80
C LEU A 224 -5.82 -18.57 15.57
N ASP A 225 -6.28 -19.79 15.32
CA ASP A 225 -5.77 -21.04 15.89
C ASP A 225 -4.68 -21.70 15.01
N PHE A 226 -4.16 -21.00 14.00
CA PHE A 226 -3.04 -21.49 13.19
C PHE A 226 -1.82 -21.82 14.08
N PRO A 227 -1.15 -22.98 13.91
CA PRO A 227 -0.18 -23.50 14.88
C PRO A 227 1.11 -22.69 14.97
N ILE A 228 1.45 -21.86 13.99
CA ILE A 228 2.63 -20.99 14.02
C ILE A 228 2.19 -19.60 14.46
N THR A 229 2.53 -19.23 15.69
CA THR A 229 2.02 -18.00 16.34
C THR A 229 3.08 -16.92 16.55
N LYS A 230 4.36 -17.21 16.28
CA LYS A 230 5.50 -16.30 16.58
C LYS A 230 5.96 -15.48 15.37
N PHE A 231 5.04 -15.02 14.53
CA PHE A 231 5.41 -14.25 13.33
C PHE A 231 6.21 -12.98 13.65
N GLY A 232 5.92 -12.32 14.78
CA GLY A 232 6.62 -11.10 15.20
C GLY A 232 8.11 -11.31 15.50
N THR A 233 8.57 -12.54 15.75
CA THR A 233 9.98 -12.83 16.02
C THR A 233 10.77 -13.22 14.78
N PHE A 234 10.11 -13.33 13.61
CA PHE A 234 10.78 -13.77 12.40
C PHE A 234 11.74 -12.70 11.87
N ASP A 235 12.94 -13.13 11.50
CA ASP A 235 14.01 -12.29 10.98
C ASP A 235 14.93 -13.11 10.06
N ILE A 236 15.93 -12.48 9.47
CA ILE A 236 16.92 -13.15 8.61
C ILE A 236 17.67 -14.31 9.29
N LYS A 237 17.73 -14.36 10.63
CA LYS A 237 18.44 -15.38 11.42
C LYS A 237 17.56 -16.53 11.88
N THR A 238 16.25 -16.43 11.64
CA THR A 238 15.28 -17.47 12.00
C THR A 238 15.70 -18.81 11.38
N PRO A 239 15.74 -19.93 12.14
CA PRO A 239 16.24 -21.21 11.62
C PRO A 239 15.54 -21.67 10.34
N GLU A 240 14.24 -21.44 10.24
CA GLU A 240 13.38 -21.78 9.11
C GLU A 240 13.41 -20.75 7.97
N SER A 241 14.18 -19.65 8.12
CA SER A 241 14.41 -18.70 7.04
C SER A 241 15.15 -19.37 5.90
N TYR A 242 14.63 -19.28 4.68
CA TYR A 242 15.22 -19.90 3.50
C TYR A 242 16.69 -19.50 3.29
N GLY A 243 17.01 -18.21 3.34
CA GLY A 243 18.38 -17.74 3.20
C GLY A 243 19.30 -18.23 4.32
N ASN A 244 18.76 -18.42 5.54
CA ASN A 244 19.49 -18.98 6.68
C ASN A 244 19.71 -20.50 6.53
N MET A 245 18.71 -21.23 6.05
CA MET A 245 18.82 -22.66 5.76
C MET A 245 19.85 -22.93 4.66
N LEU A 246 19.85 -22.13 3.59
CA LEU A 246 20.90 -22.15 2.56
C LEU A 246 22.28 -21.80 3.16
N LYS A 247 22.33 -20.83 4.09
CA LYS A 247 23.57 -20.43 4.75
C LYS A 247 24.20 -21.54 5.56
N ASN A 248 23.38 -22.28 6.28
CA ASN A 248 23.81 -23.35 7.18
C ASN A 248 23.85 -24.72 6.48
N LYS A 249 23.58 -24.78 5.16
CA LYS A 249 23.48 -26.02 4.37
C LYS A 249 22.47 -27.01 4.96
N ALA A 250 21.41 -26.49 5.59
CA ALA A 250 20.33 -27.28 6.18
C ALA A 250 19.39 -27.88 5.11
N ILE A 251 19.42 -27.31 3.89
CA ILE A 251 18.76 -27.85 2.70
C ILE A 251 19.85 -28.10 1.66
N SER A 252 19.88 -29.30 1.09
CA SER A 252 20.75 -29.64 -0.03
C SER A 252 19.91 -30.00 -1.25
N TYR A 253 20.22 -29.40 -2.39
CA TYR A 253 19.72 -29.85 -3.69
C TYR A 253 20.43 -31.16 -4.03
N SER A 254 19.85 -32.31 -3.69
CA SER A 254 20.39 -33.57 -4.19
C SER A 254 20.16 -33.61 -5.71
N VAL A 255 21.24 -33.47 -6.47
CA VAL A 255 21.26 -33.58 -7.94
C VAL A 255 20.78 -34.97 -8.40
N ASP A 256 20.83 -35.98 -7.52
CA ASP A 256 20.56 -37.37 -7.87
C ASP A 256 19.27 -37.96 -7.25
N GLY A 257 18.32 -37.15 -6.76
CA GLY A 257 16.99 -37.63 -6.36
C GLY A 257 16.92 -38.79 -5.35
N THR A 258 18.02 -39.13 -4.68
CA THR A 258 18.21 -40.42 -3.97
C THR A 258 18.49 -40.28 -2.47
N SER A 259 18.04 -39.19 -1.84
CA SER A 259 17.90 -39.19 -0.38
C SER A 259 16.61 -38.51 0.07
N PRO A 260 15.74 -39.21 0.81
CA PRO A 260 14.58 -38.62 1.43
C PRO A 260 15.04 -37.84 2.67
N GLN A 261 15.74 -36.72 2.49
CA GLN A 261 15.69 -35.71 3.54
C GLN A 261 14.26 -35.18 3.55
N SER A 262 13.55 -35.44 4.65
CA SER A 262 12.18 -35.01 4.86
C SER A 262 12.06 -33.53 4.51
N GLN A 263 11.24 -33.20 3.51
CA GLN A 263 11.00 -31.81 3.14
C GLN A 263 10.48 -31.06 4.38
N PRO A 264 10.93 -29.82 4.61
CA PRO A 264 10.42 -29.05 5.74
C PRO A 264 8.91 -28.85 5.59
N ALA A 265 8.17 -28.98 6.68
CA ALA A 265 6.72 -28.77 6.68
C ALA A 265 6.36 -27.33 6.26
N TYR A 266 7.22 -26.37 6.62
CA TYR A 266 7.12 -24.98 6.20
C TYR A 266 8.50 -24.33 6.01
N ILE A 267 8.54 -23.25 5.23
CA ILE A 267 9.71 -22.38 5.10
C ILE A 267 9.28 -20.93 5.31
N TYR A 268 10.10 -20.18 6.02
CA TYR A 268 9.98 -18.73 6.12
C TYR A 268 10.77 -18.03 5.02
N LEU A 269 10.10 -17.16 4.26
CA LEU A 269 10.66 -16.33 3.21
C LEU A 269 10.79 -14.91 3.74
N HIS A 270 12.02 -14.50 4.03
CA HIS A 270 12.35 -13.15 4.43
C HIS A 270 12.59 -12.28 3.19
N LEU A 271 11.54 -11.61 2.71
CA LEU A 271 11.55 -10.74 1.52
C LEU A 271 11.31 -9.27 1.89
N SER A 272 11.67 -8.90 3.13
CA SER A 272 11.76 -7.51 3.55
C SER A 272 12.97 -6.83 2.90
N HIS A 273 12.96 -5.50 2.84
CA HIS A 273 14.06 -4.70 2.27
C HIS A 273 15.46 -4.96 2.86
N ASP A 274 15.54 -5.46 4.10
CA ASP A 274 16.77 -5.79 4.84
C ASP A 274 17.30 -7.21 4.57
N TYR A 275 16.65 -7.96 3.68
CA TYR A 275 17.04 -9.31 3.30
C TYR A 275 18.45 -9.42 2.69
N GLY A 276 19.10 -10.58 2.92
CA GLY A 276 20.47 -10.84 2.49
C GLY A 276 20.57 -11.45 1.10
N ASP A 277 21.81 -11.62 0.62
CA ASP A 277 22.08 -12.18 -0.71
C ASP A 277 21.55 -13.61 -0.91
N ARG A 278 21.43 -14.38 0.17
CA ARG A 278 20.86 -15.74 0.12
C ARG A 278 19.34 -15.75 0.09
N ASP A 279 18.68 -14.78 0.74
CA ASP A 279 17.23 -14.63 0.65
C ASP A 279 16.82 -14.22 -0.76
N LYS A 280 17.64 -13.37 -1.41
CA LYS A 280 17.48 -12.97 -2.82
C LYS A 280 17.50 -14.12 -3.82
N LEU A 281 18.03 -15.29 -3.46
CA LEU A 281 17.95 -16.49 -4.29
C LEU A 281 16.51 -17.00 -4.47
N PHE A 282 15.55 -16.50 -3.67
CA PHE A 282 14.13 -16.63 -3.98
C PHE A 282 13.80 -16.27 -5.45
N PHE A 283 14.49 -15.28 -6.04
CA PHE A 283 14.26 -14.88 -7.42
C PHE A 283 15.03 -15.71 -8.46
N CYS A 284 15.59 -16.86 -8.07
CA CYS A 284 16.26 -17.79 -8.98
C CYS A 284 15.40 -19.00 -9.32
N GLU A 285 15.46 -19.43 -10.58
CA GLU A 285 14.65 -20.52 -11.12
C GLU A 285 14.88 -21.86 -10.38
N ASP A 286 16.13 -22.19 -10.04
CA ASP A 286 16.45 -23.45 -9.36
C ASP A 286 15.92 -23.50 -7.92
N ASP A 287 16.00 -22.38 -7.21
CA ASP A 287 15.41 -22.21 -5.87
C ASP A 287 13.87 -22.30 -5.93
N GLN A 288 13.25 -21.74 -6.97
CA GLN A 288 11.81 -21.83 -7.19
C GLN A 288 11.32 -23.26 -7.40
N LYS A 289 12.10 -24.13 -8.08
CA LYS A 289 11.78 -25.57 -8.22
C LYS A 289 11.65 -26.25 -6.86
N PHE A 290 12.51 -25.89 -5.90
CA PHE A 290 12.42 -26.41 -4.54
C PHE A 290 11.22 -25.81 -3.79
N LEU A 291 11.07 -24.48 -3.78
CA LEU A 291 10.01 -23.78 -3.04
C LEU A 291 8.60 -24.15 -3.50
N ARG A 292 8.41 -24.48 -4.78
CA ARG A 292 7.12 -24.95 -5.32
C ARG A 292 6.63 -26.25 -4.67
N ASN A 293 7.54 -27.07 -4.16
CA ASN A 293 7.22 -28.35 -3.53
C ASN A 293 6.93 -28.23 -2.03
N VAL A 294 7.39 -27.16 -1.38
CA VAL A 294 7.13 -26.93 0.05
C VAL A 294 5.64 -26.64 0.29
N PRO A 295 4.95 -27.38 1.19
CA PRO A 295 3.51 -27.20 1.40
C PRO A 295 3.15 -25.82 1.96
N TRP A 296 3.90 -25.31 2.93
CA TRP A 296 3.63 -24.02 3.57
C TRP A 296 4.79 -23.04 3.39
N LEU A 297 4.53 -21.90 2.76
CA LEU A 297 5.47 -20.79 2.67
C LEU A 297 4.97 -19.63 3.53
N LEU A 298 5.74 -19.18 4.50
CA LEU A 298 5.43 -18.02 5.33
C LEU A 298 6.23 -16.84 4.79
N LEU A 299 5.57 -15.86 4.19
CA LEU A 299 6.19 -14.78 3.44
C LEU A 299 6.03 -13.46 4.19
N ARG A 300 7.14 -12.84 4.58
CA ARG A 300 7.15 -11.47 5.13
C ARG A 300 7.85 -10.56 4.15
N SER A 301 7.16 -9.50 3.72
CA SER A 301 7.71 -8.51 2.79
C SER A 301 7.07 -7.13 2.97
N ASN A 302 7.88 -6.09 2.76
CA ASN A 302 7.43 -4.71 2.63
C ASN A 302 7.69 -4.13 1.23
N ASN A 303 7.92 -4.98 0.24
CA ASN A 303 8.25 -4.60 -1.14
C ASN A 303 7.16 -5.02 -2.13
N TYR A 304 7.05 -4.28 -3.23
CA TYR A 304 6.37 -4.72 -4.45
C TYR A 304 7.32 -5.55 -5.32
N PHE A 305 7.46 -6.85 -5.06
CA PHE A 305 8.51 -7.67 -5.68
C PHE A 305 8.16 -8.25 -7.06
N VAL A 306 7.00 -7.87 -7.61
CA VAL A 306 6.50 -8.34 -8.92
C VAL A 306 7.51 -8.19 -10.07
N PRO A 307 8.23 -7.06 -10.25
CA PRO A 307 9.12 -6.89 -11.39
C PRO A 307 10.19 -7.98 -11.51
N SER A 308 10.68 -8.51 -10.38
CA SER A 308 11.68 -9.59 -10.41
C SER A 308 11.08 -10.97 -10.64
N LEU A 309 9.76 -11.17 -10.51
CA LEU A 309 9.09 -12.39 -10.95
C LEU A 309 9.09 -12.52 -12.48
N PHE A 310 9.01 -11.38 -13.19
CA PHE A 310 9.13 -11.33 -14.66
C PHE A 310 10.53 -11.69 -15.18
N LEU A 311 11.53 -11.72 -14.30
CA LEU A 311 12.90 -12.12 -14.65
C LEU A 311 13.17 -13.61 -14.39
N ILE A 312 12.19 -14.37 -13.90
CA ILE A 312 12.30 -15.81 -13.66
C ILE A 312 11.82 -16.55 -14.92
N PRO A 313 12.69 -17.27 -15.66
CA PRO A 313 12.32 -17.88 -16.93
C PRO A 313 11.10 -18.82 -16.85
N ALA A 314 10.97 -19.56 -15.75
CA ALA A 314 9.86 -20.48 -15.52
C ALA A 314 8.48 -19.79 -15.41
N TYR A 315 8.43 -18.47 -15.18
CA TYR A 315 7.19 -17.70 -15.05
C TYR A 315 6.89 -16.80 -16.25
N GLU A 316 7.84 -16.62 -17.16
CA GLU A 316 7.74 -15.71 -18.31
C GLU A 316 6.47 -15.96 -19.15
N GLU A 317 6.23 -17.21 -19.52
CA GLU A 317 5.08 -17.58 -20.35
C GLU A 317 3.75 -17.30 -19.68
N GLU A 318 3.62 -17.71 -18.42
CA GLU A 318 2.40 -17.53 -17.63
C GLU A 318 2.11 -16.04 -17.43
N LEU A 319 3.13 -15.25 -17.09
CA LEU A 319 3.00 -13.80 -16.90
C LEU A 319 2.61 -13.08 -18.18
N ARG A 320 3.16 -13.49 -19.33
CA ARG A 320 2.82 -12.92 -20.64
C ARG A 320 1.36 -13.18 -21.04
N GLN A 321 0.79 -14.33 -20.67
CA GLN A 321 -0.62 -14.63 -20.93
C GLN A 321 -1.55 -13.92 -19.93
N LEU A 322 -1.16 -13.86 -18.65
CA LEU A 322 -1.90 -13.14 -17.63
C LEU A 322 -1.96 -11.63 -17.93
N PHE A 323 -0.82 -11.03 -18.30
CA PHE A 323 -0.67 -9.59 -18.49
C PHE A 323 -0.02 -9.28 -19.84
N PRO A 324 -0.80 -9.28 -20.94
CA PRO A 324 -0.30 -8.85 -22.24
C PRO A 324 0.25 -7.42 -22.22
N GLU A 325 -0.38 -6.53 -21.44
CA GLU A 325 0.15 -5.23 -21.05
C GLU A 325 0.91 -5.39 -19.73
N ALA A 326 2.24 -5.49 -19.81
CA ALA A 326 3.08 -5.86 -18.66
C ALA A 326 2.97 -4.89 -17.47
N ASP A 327 2.53 -3.65 -17.69
CA ASP A 327 2.39 -2.62 -16.66
C ASP A 327 0.96 -2.49 -16.08
N THR A 328 0.18 -3.56 -16.13
CA THR A 328 -1.20 -3.59 -15.60
C THR A 328 -1.37 -4.54 -14.40
N VAL A 329 -0.27 -5.11 -13.89
CA VAL A 329 -0.30 -6.16 -12.88
C VAL A 329 -0.98 -5.71 -11.59
N PHE A 330 -0.46 -4.65 -10.95
CA PHE A 330 -1.04 -4.14 -9.72
C PHE A 330 -2.39 -3.46 -9.98
N HIS A 331 -2.60 -2.88 -11.17
CA HIS A 331 -3.89 -2.32 -11.54
C HIS A 331 -5.01 -3.38 -11.48
N HIS A 332 -4.81 -4.52 -12.11
CA HIS A 332 -5.79 -5.61 -12.11
C HIS A 332 -5.87 -6.31 -10.76
N LEU A 333 -4.74 -6.75 -10.21
CA LEU A 333 -4.74 -7.51 -8.95
C LEU A 333 -5.17 -6.65 -7.76
N GLY A 334 -4.81 -5.36 -7.75
CA GLY A 334 -5.21 -4.43 -6.71
C GLY A 334 -6.72 -4.19 -6.71
N ARG A 335 -7.33 -3.98 -7.89
CA ARG A 335 -8.79 -3.79 -8.04
C ARG A 335 -9.59 -5.07 -7.78
N TYR A 336 -8.98 -6.23 -7.95
CA TYR A 336 -9.57 -7.53 -7.61
C TYR A 336 -9.53 -7.83 -6.10
N LEU A 337 -8.42 -7.53 -5.42
CA LEU A 337 -8.22 -7.91 -4.02
C LEU A 337 -8.80 -6.90 -3.02
N PHE A 338 -8.59 -5.61 -3.23
CA PHE A 338 -8.67 -4.64 -2.15
C PHE A 338 -9.96 -3.85 -2.18
N HIS A 339 -11.05 -4.41 -1.63
CA HIS A 339 -12.31 -3.68 -1.48
C HIS A 339 -12.46 -3.13 -0.06
N PRO A 340 -12.56 -1.80 0.15
CA PRO A 340 -12.70 -1.23 1.48
C PRO A 340 -13.98 -1.69 2.19
N THR A 341 -13.92 -1.93 3.50
CA THR A 341 -15.12 -2.20 4.30
C THR A 341 -16.10 -1.02 4.23
N ASN A 342 -17.38 -1.26 4.56
CA ASN A 342 -18.40 -0.21 4.55
C ASN A 342 -18.02 1.01 5.40
N SER A 343 -17.31 0.80 6.51
CA SER A 343 -16.83 1.89 7.38
C SER A 343 -15.84 2.80 6.65
N VAL A 344 -14.88 2.22 5.93
CA VAL A 344 -13.91 2.97 5.11
C VAL A 344 -14.59 3.56 3.88
N TRP A 345 -15.44 2.80 3.20
CA TRP A 345 -16.19 3.25 2.03
C TRP A 345 -17.10 4.44 2.34
N GLY A 346 -17.66 4.49 3.55
CA GLY A 346 -18.41 5.65 4.05
C GLY A 346 -17.55 6.91 4.14
N LEU A 347 -16.28 6.81 4.54
CA LEU A 347 -15.35 7.95 4.54
C LEU A 347 -15.09 8.44 3.12
N ILE A 348 -14.83 7.52 2.19
CA ILE A 348 -14.55 7.81 0.77
C ILE A 348 -15.75 8.51 0.13
N THR A 349 -16.93 7.89 0.20
CA THR A 349 -18.14 8.38 -0.47
C THR A 349 -18.60 9.72 0.06
N ARG A 350 -18.65 9.92 1.39
CA ARG A 350 -19.04 11.22 1.97
C ARG A 350 -18.09 12.33 1.55
N TYR A 351 -16.78 12.07 1.56
CA TYR A 351 -15.81 13.08 1.17
C TYR A 351 -15.90 13.41 -0.33
N TYR A 352 -15.94 12.38 -1.18
CA TYR A 352 -16.05 12.56 -2.62
C TYR A 352 -17.30 13.36 -3.00
N GLN A 353 -18.47 12.98 -2.47
CA GLN A 353 -19.73 13.65 -2.78
C GLN A 353 -19.76 15.11 -2.28
N SER A 354 -19.15 15.38 -1.13
CA SER A 354 -19.18 16.72 -0.53
C SER A 354 -18.21 17.71 -1.19
N TYR A 355 -17.03 17.23 -1.60
CA TYR A 355 -15.91 18.12 -1.97
C TYR A 355 -15.43 17.97 -3.41
N LEU A 356 -15.61 16.79 -4.03
CA LEU A 356 -14.96 16.46 -5.31
C LEU A 356 -15.94 16.22 -6.46
N ALA A 357 -17.16 15.75 -6.16
CA ALA A 357 -18.09 15.26 -7.19
C ALA A 357 -18.53 16.33 -8.20
N LYS A 358 -18.62 17.60 -7.79
CA LYS A 358 -19.13 18.70 -8.65
C LYS A 358 -18.09 19.35 -9.55
N ALA A 359 -16.80 19.06 -9.36
CA ALA A 359 -15.75 19.68 -10.17
C ALA A 359 -15.70 19.06 -11.58
N ASP A 360 -15.36 19.90 -12.57
CA ASP A 360 -15.13 19.46 -13.95
C ASP A 360 -13.87 18.59 -14.07
N GLU A 361 -12.86 18.90 -13.26
CA GLU A 361 -11.59 18.16 -13.18
C GLU A 361 -11.16 17.98 -11.72
N ARG A 362 -10.62 16.81 -11.39
CA ARG A 362 -10.14 16.45 -10.05
C ARG A 362 -8.64 16.21 -10.10
N VAL A 363 -7.89 16.93 -9.29
CA VAL A 363 -6.44 16.83 -9.22
C VAL A 363 -6.04 16.25 -7.88
N GLY A 364 -5.40 15.08 -7.86
CA GLY A 364 -4.79 14.51 -6.67
C GLY A 364 -3.34 14.96 -6.53
N ILE A 365 -2.96 15.44 -5.34
CA ILE A 365 -1.56 15.74 -5.02
C ILE A 365 -1.22 15.02 -3.71
N GLN A 366 -0.45 13.94 -3.87
CA GLN A 366 0.01 13.10 -2.79
C GLN A 366 1.40 13.55 -2.32
N ILE A 367 1.47 14.03 -1.07
CA ILE A 367 2.68 14.62 -0.50
C ILE A 367 3.20 13.71 0.62
N ARG A 368 4.40 13.16 0.43
CA ARG A 368 5.17 12.46 1.46
C ARG A 368 6.60 12.99 1.46
N VAL A 369 6.98 13.57 2.59
CA VAL A 369 8.35 14.06 2.81
C VAL A 369 9.07 13.09 3.74
N PHE A 370 10.23 12.59 3.33
CA PHE A 370 11.06 11.68 4.11
C PHE A 370 12.17 12.46 4.83
N GLU A 371 11.77 13.31 5.77
CA GLU A 371 12.67 14.05 6.66
C GLU A 371 12.31 13.79 8.12
N ALA A 372 13.28 14.02 9.02
CA ALA A 372 13.07 13.87 10.46
C ALA A 372 12.16 14.97 11.02
N ASP A 373 12.28 16.19 10.48
CA ASP A 373 11.44 17.33 10.86
C ASP A 373 10.05 17.20 10.22
N THR A 374 9.04 17.72 10.93
CA THR A 374 7.63 17.55 10.54
C THR A 374 7.16 18.48 9.42
N GLY A 375 7.97 19.47 9.02
CA GLY A 375 7.64 20.48 8.00
C GLY A 375 6.50 21.43 8.44
N PRO A 376 5.82 22.11 7.50
CA PRO A 376 6.00 22.04 6.05
C PRO A 376 7.33 22.68 5.63
N PHE A 377 7.87 22.26 4.50
CA PHE A 377 9.12 22.82 3.98
C PHE A 377 8.86 23.69 2.76
N GLN A 378 9.48 24.87 2.71
CA GLN A 378 9.28 25.80 1.61
C GLN A 378 9.76 25.21 0.28
N TYR A 379 10.90 24.53 0.26
CA TYR A 379 11.42 23.89 -0.96
C TYR A 379 10.50 22.78 -1.52
N VAL A 380 9.73 22.09 -0.67
CA VAL A 380 8.72 21.12 -1.12
C VAL A 380 7.50 21.85 -1.70
N LEU A 381 7.05 22.93 -1.06
CA LEU A 381 5.96 23.74 -1.61
C LEU A 381 6.34 24.32 -2.97
N ASP A 382 7.55 24.89 -3.09
CA ASP A 382 8.05 25.46 -4.34
C ASP A 382 8.10 24.39 -5.43
N GLN A 383 8.55 23.18 -5.09
CA GLN A 383 8.56 22.04 -6.01
C GLN A 383 7.14 21.63 -6.46
N ILE A 384 6.17 21.55 -5.55
CA ILE A 384 4.78 21.20 -5.86
C ILE A 384 4.19 22.22 -6.84
N LEU A 385 4.37 23.50 -6.56
CA LEU A 385 3.88 24.59 -7.40
C LEU A 385 4.57 24.60 -8.76
N ALA A 386 5.90 24.52 -8.78
CA ALA A 386 6.69 24.48 -10.00
C ALA A 386 6.30 23.30 -10.89
N CYS A 387 6.11 22.09 -10.33
CA CYS A 387 5.62 20.95 -11.07
C CYS A 387 4.21 21.20 -11.63
N SER A 388 3.27 21.61 -10.76
CA SER A 388 1.87 21.71 -11.13
C SER A 388 1.63 22.78 -12.20
N GLN A 389 2.34 23.91 -12.12
CA GLN A 389 2.25 25.02 -13.07
C GLN A 389 2.96 24.74 -14.39
N LYS A 390 4.16 24.14 -14.33
CA LYS A 390 4.94 23.79 -15.52
C LYS A 390 4.21 22.76 -16.37
N GLU A 391 3.69 21.71 -15.73
CA GLU A 391 2.98 20.60 -16.39
C GLU A 391 1.48 20.87 -16.59
N LYS A 392 1.03 22.11 -16.33
CA LYS A 392 -0.36 22.58 -16.54
C LYS A 392 -1.42 21.73 -15.80
N VAL A 393 -1.02 21.13 -14.70
CA VAL A 393 -1.92 20.47 -13.75
C VAL A 393 -2.77 21.53 -13.04
N LEU A 394 -2.13 22.60 -12.57
CA LEU A 394 -2.79 23.75 -11.96
C LEU A 394 -2.39 25.05 -12.68
N PRO A 395 -3.29 26.05 -12.74
CA PRO A 395 -2.98 27.32 -13.38
C PRO A 395 -2.05 28.18 -12.52
N ASP A 396 -1.30 29.05 -13.20
CA ASP A 396 -0.59 30.15 -12.57
C ASP A 396 -1.58 31.15 -11.95
N VAL A 397 -1.14 31.83 -10.89
CA VAL A 397 -1.88 32.95 -10.30
C VAL A 397 -1.44 34.26 -10.94
N SER A 398 -2.40 35.17 -11.20
CA SER A 398 -2.14 36.48 -11.80
C SER A 398 -1.86 37.50 -10.71
N GLY A 399 -0.81 38.30 -10.90
CA GLY A 399 -0.53 39.49 -10.07
C GLY A 399 -1.34 40.72 -10.47
N GLN A 400 -2.25 40.61 -11.45
CA GLN A 400 -3.13 41.70 -11.87
C GLN A 400 -4.49 41.61 -11.15
N GLU A 401 -5.00 42.73 -10.66
CA GLU A 401 -6.29 42.83 -9.94
C GLU A 401 -7.52 42.58 -10.84
N THR A 402 -7.36 42.58 -12.16
CA THR A 402 -8.47 42.49 -13.11
C THR A 402 -8.80 41.04 -13.48
N VAL A 403 -9.95 40.56 -12.99
CA VAL A 403 -10.54 39.28 -13.37
C VAL A 403 -11.13 39.39 -14.78
N VAL A 404 -10.52 38.71 -15.75
CA VAL A 404 -11.14 38.55 -17.08
C VAL A 404 -12.25 37.51 -16.95
N SER A 405 -13.51 37.95 -16.94
CA SER A 405 -14.66 37.03 -16.96
C SER A 405 -14.77 36.37 -18.33
N THR A 406 -14.32 35.12 -18.41
CA THR A 406 -14.50 34.27 -19.59
C THR A 406 -15.80 33.47 -19.48
N PRO A 407 -16.63 33.37 -20.54
CA PRO A 407 -17.74 32.41 -20.54
C PRO A 407 -17.19 30.97 -20.50
N ASN A 408 -17.85 30.07 -19.76
CA ASN A 408 -17.48 28.64 -19.58
C ASN A 408 -16.17 28.39 -18.82
N VAL A 409 -16.06 28.93 -17.60
CA VAL A 409 -14.95 28.66 -16.69
C VAL A 409 -15.00 27.22 -16.17
N LYS A 410 -13.91 26.46 -16.37
CA LYS A 410 -13.74 25.13 -15.76
C LYS A 410 -13.40 25.24 -14.28
N SER A 411 -13.97 24.32 -13.50
CA SER A 411 -13.68 24.14 -12.08
C SER A 411 -12.74 22.96 -11.85
N LYS A 412 -11.70 23.16 -11.05
CA LYS A 412 -10.83 22.09 -10.55
C LYS A 412 -10.98 21.91 -9.03
N ALA A 413 -11.15 20.68 -8.58
CA ALA A 413 -11.02 20.30 -7.18
C ALA A 413 -9.68 19.62 -6.93
N VAL A 414 -8.84 20.24 -6.12
CA VAL A 414 -7.52 19.74 -5.72
C VAL A 414 -7.65 19.00 -4.41
N LEU A 415 -7.40 17.69 -4.44
CA LEU A 415 -7.31 16.82 -3.29
C LEU A 415 -5.84 16.69 -2.85
N LEU A 416 -5.51 17.28 -1.70
CA LEU A 416 -4.19 17.17 -1.09
C LEU A 416 -4.20 16.12 0.03
N THR A 417 -3.26 15.18 0.00
CA THR A 417 -3.04 14.23 1.10
C THR A 417 -1.63 14.40 1.63
N SER A 418 -1.50 14.68 2.92
CA SER A 418 -0.23 14.94 3.59
C SER A 418 -0.39 14.70 5.09
N LEU A 419 0.68 14.25 5.76
CA LEU A 419 0.70 14.22 7.22
C LEU A 419 0.64 15.65 7.81
N ASN A 420 1.20 16.63 7.10
CA ASN A 420 1.26 18.03 7.51
C ASN A 420 0.22 18.88 6.78
N ASN A 421 -0.55 19.69 7.52
CA ASN A 421 -1.61 20.58 6.98
C ASN A 421 -1.07 21.84 6.27
N GLY A 422 0.20 22.17 6.46
CA GLY A 422 0.77 23.44 5.99
C GLY A 422 0.84 23.59 4.47
N TYR A 423 1.00 22.50 3.72
CA TYR A 423 0.95 22.55 2.26
C TYR A 423 -0.46 22.92 1.75
N PHE A 424 -1.49 22.33 2.35
CA PHE A 424 -2.88 22.66 2.07
C PHE A 424 -3.19 24.12 2.37
N GLU A 425 -2.85 24.62 3.56
CA GLU A 425 -3.14 26.01 3.92
C GLU A 425 -2.48 26.99 2.93
N LYS A 426 -1.21 26.75 2.59
CA LYS A 426 -0.48 27.64 1.68
C LYS A 426 -1.04 27.61 0.26
N ILE A 427 -1.37 26.44 -0.30
CA ILE A 427 -1.93 26.32 -1.65
C ILE A 427 -3.37 26.84 -1.71
N ARG A 428 -4.19 26.55 -0.68
CA ARG A 428 -5.56 27.07 -0.56
C ARG A 428 -5.56 28.59 -0.51
N ASN A 429 -4.73 29.19 0.34
CA ASN A 429 -4.67 30.65 0.48
C ASN A 429 -4.18 31.31 -0.81
N MET A 430 -3.21 30.72 -1.52
CA MET A 430 -2.75 31.22 -2.82
C MET A 430 -3.91 31.37 -3.82
N TYR A 431 -4.72 30.34 -4.02
CA TYR A 431 -5.86 30.39 -4.95
C TYR A 431 -7.08 31.15 -4.41
N TRP A 432 -7.14 31.39 -3.11
CA TRP A 432 -8.19 32.20 -2.48
C TRP A 432 -7.90 33.70 -2.60
N GLU A 433 -6.64 34.10 -2.43
CA GLU A 433 -6.20 35.49 -2.38
C GLU A 433 -5.90 36.06 -3.77
N GLN A 434 -5.59 35.21 -4.76
CA GLN A 434 -5.15 35.64 -6.07
C GLN A 434 -5.98 35.01 -7.19
N PRO A 435 -6.41 35.78 -8.20
CA PRO A 435 -7.12 35.23 -9.36
C PRO A 435 -6.20 34.34 -10.19
N THR A 436 -6.76 33.29 -10.80
CA THR A 436 -6.01 32.44 -11.74
C THR A 436 -5.77 33.17 -13.05
N ALA A 437 -4.60 32.97 -13.66
CA ALA A 437 -4.26 33.55 -14.96
C ALA A 437 -5.13 33.02 -16.11
N THR A 438 -5.72 31.83 -15.94
CA THR A 438 -6.61 31.17 -16.91
C THR A 438 -8.10 31.47 -16.68
N GLY A 439 -8.44 32.08 -15.53
CA GLY A 439 -9.81 32.25 -15.08
C GLY A 439 -10.44 31.00 -14.45
N GLU A 440 -9.76 29.83 -14.46
CA GLU A 440 -10.24 28.59 -13.85
C GLU A 440 -10.55 28.75 -12.35
N ILE A 441 -11.61 28.11 -11.87
CA ILE A 441 -12.01 28.11 -10.46
C ILE A 441 -11.31 26.96 -9.75
N ILE A 442 -10.48 27.26 -8.77
CA ILE A 442 -9.72 26.26 -8.01
C ILE A 442 -10.26 26.16 -6.60
N SER A 443 -10.66 24.95 -6.20
CA SER A 443 -10.97 24.62 -4.81
C SER A 443 -9.96 23.61 -4.29
N VAL A 444 -9.46 23.81 -3.08
CA VAL A 444 -8.40 22.98 -2.49
C VAL A 444 -8.95 22.34 -1.23
N HIS A 445 -8.76 21.03 -1.10
CA HIS A 445 -9.34 20.20 -0.04
C HIS A 445 -8.31 19.21 0.52
N GLN A 446 -8.27 19.05 1.84
CA GLN A 446 -7.45 18.02 2.52
C GLN A 446 -8.35 17.18 3.45
N PRO A 447 -8.39 15.84 3.33
CA PRO A 447 -9.28 15.01 4.16
C PRO A 447 -8.84 14.92 5.62
N SER A 448 -7.54 14.77 5.86
CA SER A 448 -6.99 14.68 7.21
C SER A 448 -5.55 15.19 7.28
N HIS A 449 -5.06 15.43 8.50
CA HIS A 449 -3.69 15.89 8.79
C HIS A 449 -3.14 15.19 10.05
N GLU A 450 -2.85 13.90 9.94
CA GLU A 450 -2.52 13.05 11.10
C GLU A 450 -1.18 13.39 11.80
N GLY A 451 -0.39 14.31 11.25
CA GLY A 451 0.87 14.83 11.81
C GLY A 451 2.03 13.85 11.66
N TYR A 452 1.86 12.61 12.12
CA TYR A 452 2.84 11.53 12.02
C TYR A 452 2.16 10.19 11.72
N GLN A 453 2.92 9.25 11.18
CA GLN A 453 2.43 7.92 10.85
C GLN A 453 2.17 7.09 12.12
N GLN A 454 0.96 6.54 12.25
CA GLN A 454 0.50 5.79 13.42
C GLN A 454 0.07 4.37 13.02
N THR A 455 0.96 3.65 12.34
CA THR A 455 0.72 2.29 11.83
C THR A 455 0.18 1.38 12.94
N GLY A 456 -0.87 0.63 12.62
CA GLY A 456 -1.50 -0.32 13.54
C GLY A 456 -2.65 0.28 14.36
N LYS A 457 -2.85 1.61 14.32
CA LYS A 457 -4.07 2.22 14.87
C LYS A 457 -5.19 2.15 13.84
N GLN A 458 -6.27 1.46 14.19
CA GLN A 458 -7.43 1.19 13.33
C GLN A 458 -7.94 2.45 12.59
N MET A 459 -8.33 3.50 13.31
CA MET A 459 -8.87 4.72 12.70
C MET A 459 -7.86 5.46 11.80
N HIS A 460 -6.57 5.43 12.16
CA HIS A 460 -5.51 6.04 11.35
C HIS A 460 -5.40 5.33 9.99
N ASN A 461 -5.33 4.00 10.01
CA ASN A 461 -5.21 3.20 8.80
C ASN A 461 -6.49 3.24 7.94
N MET A 462 -7.68 3.36 8.55
CA MET A 462 -8.93 3.58 7.81
C MET A 462 -8.93 4.90 7.04
N LYS A 463 -8.46 6.00 7.66
CA LYS A 463 -8.31 7.29 6.97
C LYS A 463 -7.25 7.23 5.87
N ALA A 464 -6.11 6.61 6.14
CA ALA A 464 -5.05 6.43 5.16
C ALA A 464 -5.55 5.64 3.93
N LEU A 465 -6.31 4.56 4.14
CA LEU A 465 -6.92 3.80 3.04
C LEU A 465 -7.94 4.65 2.27
N ALA A 466 -8.78 5.41 2.98
CA ALA A 466 -9.76 6.29 2.36
C ALA A 466 -9.09 7.37 1.49
N GLU A 467 -7.97 7.95 1.94
CA GLU A 467 -7.18 8.92 1.18
C GLU A 467 -6.52 8.30 -0.06
N MET A 468 -5.93 7.10 0.03
CA MET A 468 -5.42 6.38 -1.14
C MET A 468 -6.52 6.15 -2.19
N TYR A 469 -7.71 5.77 -1.73
CA TYR A 469 -8.87 5.58 -2.59
C TYR A 469 -9.38 6.87 -3.22
N LEU A 470 -9.47 7.96 -2.45
CA LEU A 470 -9.87 9.27 -2.96
C LEU A 470 -8.91 9.79 -4.03
N LEU A 471 -7.60 9.62 -3.84
CA LEU A 471 -6.61 9.94 -4.87
C LEU A 471 -6.80 9.10 -6.14
N SER A 472 -7.15 7.82 -6.01
CA SER A 472 -7.42 6.94 -7.17
C SER A 472 -8.66 7.36 -7.98
N LEU A 473 -9.53 8.22 -7.43
CA LEU A 473 -10.72 8.75 -8.07
C LEU A 473 -10.48 10.12 -8.76
N THR A 474 -9.22 10.57 -8.80
CA THR A 474 -8.83 11.82 -9.45
C THR A 474 -8.53 11.60 -10.94
N ASP A 475 -8.51 12.70 -11.70
CA ASP A 475 -8.29 12.69 -13.14
C ASP A 475 -6.81 12.85 -13.48
N VAL A 476 -6.10 13.63 -12.67
CA VAL A 476 -4.67 13.86 -12.75
C VAL A 476 -4.07 13.65 -11.37
N LEU A 477 -2.97 12.91 -11.29
CA LEU A 477 -2.32 12.58 -10.04
C LEU A 477 -0.85 13.05 -10.05
N VAL A 478 -0.47 13.75 -8.98
CA VAL A 478 0.91 14.06 -8.61
C VAL A 478 1.27 13.21 -7.40
N THR A 479 2.40 12.49 -7.44
CA THR A 479 2.87 11.64 -6.34
C THR A 479 4.25 12.07 -5.86
N SER A 480 4.59 11.69 -4.62
CA SER A 480 5.93 11.89 -4.08
C SER A 480 6.82 10.68 -4.33
N ALA A 481 8.05 10.92 -4.77
CA ALA A 481 9.08 9.89 -4.92
C ALA A 481 9.17 8.96 -3.69
N TRP A 482 9.35 7.67 -3.94
CA TRP A 482 9.47 6.59 -2.95
C TRP A 482 8.20 6.31 -2.13
N SER A 483 7.09 7.03 -2.36
CA SER A 483 5.88 6.85 -1.57
C SER A 483 5.04 5.69 -2.08
N THR A 484 5.05 4.56 -1.36
CA THR A 484 4.16 3.43 -1.65
C THR A 484 2.68 3.77 -1.48
N PHE A 485 2.35 4.79 -0.68
CA PHE A 485 1.00 5.38 -0.61
C PHE A 485 0.55 5.91 -1.98
N GLY A 486 1.42 6.64 -2.67
CA GLY A 486 1.18 7.14 -4.02
C GLY A 486 1.07 6.01 -5.04
N TYR A 487 1.92 4.98 -4.94
CA TYR A 487 1.85 3.83 -5.85
C TYR A 487 0.53 3.06 -5.73
N VAL A 488 -0.03 2.92 -4.52
CA VAL A 488 -1.34 2.30 -4.35
C VAL A 488 -2.43 3.12 -5.04
N ALA A 489 -2.47 4.43 -4.78
CA ALA A 489 -3.46 5.32 -5.38
C ALA A 489 -3.41 5.32 -6.92
N GLN A 490 -2.20 5.46 -7.48
CA GLN A 490 -2.00 5.51 -8.94
C GLN A 490 -2.41 4.17 -9.59
N GLY A 491 -2.06 3.05 -8.95
CA GLY A 491 -2.34 1.72 -9.47
C GLY A 491 -3.81 1.37 -9.45
N LEU A 492 -4.51 1.65 -8.34
CA LEU A 492 -5.96 1.46 -8.25
C LEU A 492 -6.71 2.31 -9.28
N GLY A 493 -6.28 3.56 -9.48
CA GLY A 493 -6.91 4.49 -10.41
C GLY A 493 -6.54 4.28 -11.88
N GLY A 494 -5.52 3.47 -12.18
CA GLY A 494 -4.96 3.39 -13.54
C GLY A 494 -4.35 4.72 -14.00
N LEU A 495 -3.78 5.47 -13.06
CA LEU A 495 -3.27 6.82 -13.28
C LEU A 495 -1.75 6.77 -13.45
N GLN A 496 -1.25 7.28 -14.58
CA GLN A 496 0.18 7.51 -14.76
C GLN A 496 0.51 8.88 -14.14
N PRO A 497 1.22 8.94 -13.00
CA PRO A 497 1.34 10.19 -12.27
C PRO A 497 2.45 11.10 -12.81
N TRP A 498 2.43 12.36 -12.37
CA TRP A 498 3.62 13.21 -12.29
C TRP A 498 4.32 12.95 -10.95
N ILE A 499 5.60 12.58 -10.97
CA ILE A 499 6.34 12.24 -9.76
C ILE A 499 7.21 13.43 -9.35
N LEU A 500 6.93 13.99 -8.18
CA LEU A 500 7.82 14.93 -7.50
C LEU A 500 9.07 14.17 -7.08
N TYR A 501 10.23 14.56 -7.62
CA TYR A 501 11.51 13.96 -7.23
C TYR A 501 11.76 14.13 -5.75
N LYS A 502 12.49 13.19 -5.15
CA LYS A 502 12.94 13.33 -3.77
C LYS A 502 13.90 14.53 -3.70
N PRO A 503 13.63 15.55 -2.86
CA PRO A 503 14.59 16.63 -2.64
C PRO A 503 15.86 16.11 -1.99
N ASP A 504 16.99 16.68 -2.40
CA ASP A 504 18.29 16.51 -1.77
C ASP A 504 18.78 17.87 -1.24
N ASN A 505 19.48 17.86 -0.11
CA ASN A 505 19.99 19.07 0.54
C ASN A 505 18.94 20.18 0.75
N GLN A 506 17.69 19.81 1.06
CA GLN A 506 16.59 20.75 1.33
C GLN A 506 16.39 21.80 0.21
N THR A 507 16.64 21.40 -1.04
CA THR A 507 16.51 22.26 -2.22
C THR A 507 15.46 21.67 -3.17
N ALA A 508 14.64 22.54 -3.77
CA ALA A 508 13.65 22.13 -4.76
C ALA A 508 14.37 21.55 -6.00
N PRO A 509 14.08 20.31 -6.42
CA PRO A 509 14.66 19.73 -7.62
C PRO A 509 14.35 20.53 -8.90
N ASP A 510 15.28 20.54 -9.85
CA ASP A 510 15.07 21.01 -11.23
C ASP A 510 15.54 19.92 -12.22
N PRO A 511 14.63 19.31 -12.99
CA PRO A 511 13.18 19.56 -13.05
C PRO A 511 12.44 19.18 -11.75
N PRO A 512 11.32 19.84 -11.41
CA PRO A 512 10.61 19.61 -10.14
C PRO A 512 9.88 18.27 -10.10
N CYS A 513 9.44 17.79 -11.27
CA CYS A 513 8.81 16.48 -11.42
C CYS A 513 9.03 15.93 -12.83
N ARG A 514 8.62 14.69 -13.02
CA ARG A 514 8.56 14.05 -14.35
C ARG A 514 7.35 13.14 -14.45
N ARG A 515 6.89 12.88 -15.67
CA ARG A 515 5.87 11.86 -15.91
C ARG A 515 6.46 10.48 -15.61
N ALA A 516 5.69 9.65 -14.91
CA ALA A 516 6.02 8.24 -14.76
C ALA A 516 5.99 7.53 -16.13
N MET A 517 6.85 6.54 -16.32
CA MET A 517 6.89 5.65 -17.47
C MET A 517 5.64 4.77 -17.55
N SER A 518 5.09 4.36 -16.40
CA SER A 518 3.89 3.51 -16.31
C SER A 518 3.15 3.70 -14.99
N ILE A 519 1.96 3.09 -14.90
CA ILE A 519 1.11 3.08 -13.70
C ILE A 519 1.62 2.13 -12.59
N GLU A 520 2.64 1.32 -12.86
CA GLU A 520 3.12 0.31 -11.92
C GLU A 520 3.90 0.89 -10.73
N PRO A 521 3.78 0.25 -9.54
CA PRO A 521 4.63 0.53 -8.39
C PRO A 521 6.10 0.22 -8.64
N CYS A 522 6.98 0.85 -7.86
CA CYS A 522 8.41 0.54 -7.84
C CYS A 522 8.75 -0.55 -6.80
N PHE A 523 9.53 -1.56 -7.22
CA PHE A 523 10.23 -2.48 -6.33
C PHE A 523 11.51 -1.80 -5.81
N HIS A 524 11.50 -1.39 -4.54
CA HIS A 524 12.59 -0.61 -3.94
C HIS A 524 13.86 -1.40 -3.63
N ALA A 525 13.75 -2.70 -3.35
CA ALA A 525 14.90 -3.53 -2.98
C ALA A 525 15.02 -4.77 -3.88
N PRO A 526 15.25 -4.63 -5.21
CA PRO A 526 15.36 -5.76 -6.13
C PRO A 526 16.69 -6.52 -5.97
N PRO A 527 16.76 -7.79 -6.39
CA PRO A 527 18.02 -8.50 -6.54
C PRO A 527 18.80 -8.00 -7.77
N PHE A 528 20.13 -7.93 -7.65
CA PHE A 528 21.07 -7.61 -8.72
C PHE A 528 21.98 -8.81 -8.99
N TYR A 529 21.40 -9.94 -9.39
CA TYR A 529 22.11 -11.21 -9.46
C TYR A 529 21.67 -12.05 -10.66
N ASP A 530 22.66 -12.51 -11.44
CA ASP A 530 22.47 -13.52 -12.47
C ASP A 530 22.60 -14.90 -11.84
N CYS A 531 21.47 -15.60 -11.73
CA CYS A 531 21.40 -16.94 -11.14
C CYS A 531 22.24 -17.99 -11.87
N LYS A 532 22.38 -17.88 -13.19
CA LYS A 532 23.11 -18.85 -14.02
C LYS A 532 24.61 -18.58 -13.98
N ALA A 533 25.00 -17.32 -14.18
CA ALA A 533 26.42 -16.92 -14.16
C ALA A 533 26.98 -16.72 -12.73
N LYS A 534 26.11 -16.75 -11.72
CA LYS A 534 26.41 -16.61 -10.28
C LYS A 534 27.20 -15.34 -9.95
N LYS A 535 26.85 -14.23 -10.59
CA LYS A 535 27.53 -12.93 -10.45
C LYS A 535 26.52 -11.79 -10.45
N GLY A 536 26.96 -10.61 -10.00
CA GLY A 536 26.14 -9.41 -10.07
C GLY A 536 25.79 -9.02 -11.51
N ILE A 537 24.56 -8.58 -11.72
CA ILE A 537 24.08 -8.06 -13.02
C ILE A 537 23.09 -6.93 -12.79
N ASP A 538 23.04 -5.99 -13.72
CA ASP A 538 22.00 -4.98 -13.77
C ASP A 538 20.70 -5.61 -14.30
N THR A 539 19.77 -5.87 -13.38
CA THR A 539 18.46 -6.49 -13.68
C THR A 539 17.48 -5.53 -14.35
N GLY A 540 17.71 -4.21 -14.30
CA GLY A 540 16.89 -3.19 -14.98
C GLY A 540 17.24 -2.98 -16.46
N ALA A 541 18.28 -3.67 -16.94
CA ALA A 541 18.75 -3.61 -18.32
C ALA A 541 18.62 -4.95 -19.07
N LEU A 542 17.99 -5.98 -18.46
CA LEU A 542 17.90 -7.33 -19.05
C LEU A 542 16.81 -7.46 -20.11
N VAL A 543 15.62 -6.93 -19.83
CA VAL A 543 14.45 -7.04 -20.70
C VAL A 543 13.76 -5.68 -20.81
N PRO A 544 13.16 -5.34 -21.96
CA PRO A 544 12.58 -4.02 -22.20
C PRO A 544 11.43 -3.65 -21.25
N HIS A 545 10.66 -4.64 -20.77
CA HIS A 545 9.48 -4.43 -19.92
C HIS A 545 9.80 -4.36 -18.42
N VAL A 546 11.07 -4.50 -18.01
CA VAL A 546 11.55 -4.28 -16.64
C VAL A 546 12.60 -3.18 -16.67
N ARG A 547 12.35 -2.05 -16.02
CA ARG A 547 13.21 -0.86 -16.06
C ARG A 547 13.48 -0.32 -14.67
N HIS A 548 14.57 0.44 -14.53
CA HIS A 548 14.79 1.22 -13.32
C HIS A 548 13.70 2.26 -13.09
N CYS A 549 13.30 2.44 -11.83
CA CYS A 549 12.28 3.42 -11.49
C CYS A 549 12.77 4.86 -11.69
N GLU A 550 11.82 5.74 -11.96
CA GLU A 550 12.03 7.16 -12.20
C GLU A 550 12.44 7.92 -10.94
N ASP A 551 11.98 7.42 -9.80
CA ASP A 551 12.08 8.03 -8.49
C ASP A 551 13.07 7.33 -7.56
N MET A 552 13.35 6.05 -7.79
CA MET A 552 14.38 5.28 -7.10
C MET A 552 15.29 4.59 -8.12
N SER A 553 16.47 5.15 -8.38
CA SER A 553 17.33 4.75 -9.50
C SER A 553 17.81 3.29 -9.46
N TRP A 554 17.88 2.67 -8.28
CA TRP A 554 18.18 1.24 -8.13
C TRP A 554 16.94 0.35 -8.05
N GLY A 555 15.74 0.93 -7.90
CA GLY A 555 14.51 0.17 -7.89
C GLY A 555 14.16 -0.36 -9.29
N LEU A 556 13.23 -1.31 -9.37
CA LEU A 556 12.70 -1.83 -10.64
C LEU A 556 11.18 -1.63 -10.74
N LYS A 557 10.67 -1.37 -11.92
CA LYS A 557 9.23 -1.39 -12.20
C LYS A 557 8.95 -1.98 -13.58
N LEU A 558 7.71 -2.41 -13.77
CA LEU A 558 7.23 -2.86 -15.07
C LEU A 558 6.78 -1.68 -15.91
N VAL A 559 7.05 -1.74 -17.21
CA VAL A 559 6.61 -0.75 -18.20
C VAL A 559 6.06 -1.48 -19.41
N ASN A 560 5.00 -0.95 -20.04
CA ASN A 560 4.57 -1.49 -21.32
C ASN A 560 5.55 -1.10 -22.43
N GLN A 561 5.69 -1.96 -23.43
CA GLN A 561 6.33 -1.56 -24.67
C GLN A 561 5.34 -0.72 -25.48
N ALA A 562 5.79 0.43 -25.97
CA ALA A 562 5.02 1.25 -26.92
C ALA A 562 4.99 0.59 -28.30
#